data_AF-A0A2V6CCY8-F1
#
_entry.id   AF-A0A2V6CCY8-F1
#
_cell.length_a   1.000
_cell.length_b   1.000
_cell.length_c   1.000
_cell.angle_alpha   90.00
_cell.angle_beta   90.00
_cell.angle_gamma   90.00
#
_symmetry.space_group_name_H-M   'P 1'
#
loop_
_entity.id
_entity.type
_entity.pdbx_description
1 polymer ?
#
loop_
_entity_poly.entity_id
_entity_poly.type
_entity_poly.pdbx_seq_one_letter_code
_entity_poly.pdbx_strand_id
1 'polypeptide(L)'
;MGPFRTARSARERAAALLIVLAMVVLMTGLAVAYLSRTTSDRQVAQSSFHQSKVDELASSAMDLIIGDLQTEIVNGSSPAPTVTPSVSPLPIPTATPLVYTLAAAANIVPMRWPSATPGTTPAISNLVRRSMFSDQIPSPAMSSHASNVNSTQASANGRLVKLPRWNKHYLVPRATASPTPLPTDTTPIGAFGAPDWVILTRNGPVAFSTWNATLADATQSNNSYCVGRYAYAIYDEAGLLDANVAGYPTNATAAQFGPKGVSAFADLSVLGLTASDINAIVGWRNYFSAVQSGTFPNFNINAANYLALVLSNTNGFMTVPVPSSTPNNMSNTDQQFTTRQSLINLLINSGLSDADVVAGANGLQYLGTFSRELNAPTWAPTRNATDMGAPNNGTGNIYAYKDNAANPAATPVNPNLLNVRVQNSFTRADGNTAAVGEPLINRRFPLTRLAGLSPIGIVTTTNSTIVNGVPSVATAATIQRDFGLVWDGANNRWLYAGSSGSTALTAIKRLDLVAAENREPNFFELLKAAILSGSVGLGSGSAIPQPVPTPTPTFVASEKKYYDTTNGFSSDYQIMQIGANIISQWDSSNIPIFIGFG
;
A
#
# COMPACT_ATOMS: atom_id res chain seq x y z
N MET A 1 -55.10 -64.53 75.26
CA MET A 1 -53.88 -63.77 75.63
C MET A 1 -52.72 -64.28 74.80
N GLY A 2 -52.14 -63.44 73.95
CA GLY A 2 -50.90 -63.70 73.20
C GLY A 2 -50.35 -62.36 72.73
N PRO A 3 -49.11 -61.96 73.08
CA PRO A 3 -48.67 -60.59 72.89
C PRO A 3 -48.12 -60.37 71.48
N PHE A 4 -48.84 -59.57 70.68
CA PHE A 4 -48.32 -58.92 69.47
C PHE A 4 -47.36 -57.77 69.85
N ARG A 5 -46.10 -58.04 70.21
CA ARG A 5 -45.07 -56.98 70.38
C ARG A 5 -43.64 -57.45 70.10
N THR A 6 -43.30 -57.78 68.85
CA THR A 6 -41.87 -57.94 68.45
C THR A 6 -41.53 -57.60 66.99
N ALA A 7 -42.49 -57.48 66.08
CA ALA A 7 -42.20 -57.20 64.65
C ALA A 7 -42.01 -55.70 64.28
N ARG A 8 -42.45 -54.74 65.10
CA ARG A 8 -42.31 -53.29 64.81
C ARG A 8 -40.88 -52.75 64.99
N SER A 9 -40.19 -53.20 66.03
CA SER A 9 -38.84 -52.71 66.40
C SER A 9 -37.75 -53.03 65.37
N ALA A 10 -37.82 -54.18 64.68
CA ALA A 10 -36.85 -54.56 63.66
C ALA A 10 -37.01 -53.78 62.34
N ARG A 11 -38.26 -53.46 61.95
CA ARG A 11 -38.56 -52.63 60.76
C ARG A 11 -38.17 -51.16 60.97
N GLU A 12 -38.40 -50.62 62.17
CA GLU A 12 -38.01 -49.25 62.52
C GLU A 12 -36.48 -49.07 62.51
N ARG A 13 -35.73 -50.08 63.00
CA ARG A 13 -34.25 -50.07 62.96
C ARG A 13 -33.69 -50.18 61.54
N ALA A 14 -34.29 -50.99 60.66
CA ALA A 14 -33.88 -51.11 59.27
C ALA A 14 -34.19 -49.84 58.45
N ALA A 15 -35.35 -49.21 58.67
CA ALA A 15 -35.72 -47.95 58.03
C ALA A 15 -34.82 -46.79 58.47
N ALA A 16 -34.49 -46.70 59.76
CA ALA A 16 -33.55 -45.70 60.27
C ALA A 16 -32.15 -45.86 59.65
N LEU A 17 -31.65 -47.09 59.49
CA LEU A 17 -30.37 -47.35 58.85
C LEU A 17 -30.37 -46.91 57.37
N LEU A 18 -31.43 -47.21 56.61
CA LEU A 18 -31.56 -46.80 55.21
C LEU A 18 -31.63 -45.27 55.06
N ILE A 19 -32.35 -44.58 55.95
CA ILE A 19 -32.43 -43.11 55.95
C ILE A 19 -31.07 -42.49 56.26
N VAL A 20 -30.35 -43.00 57.28
CA VAL A 20 -29.01 -42.51 57.62
C VAL A 20 -28.02 -42.76 56.48
N LEU A 21 -28.05 -43.94 55.86
CA LEU A 21 -27.19 -44.25 54.72
C LEU A 21 -27.49 -43.34 53.52
N ALA A 22 -28.76 -43.13 53.20
CA ALA A 22 -29.17 -42.21 52.14
C ALA A 22 -28.75 -40.77 52.43
N MET A 23 -28.85 -40.33 53.68
CA MET A 23 -28.44 -38.99 54.11
C MET A 23 -26.90 -38.81 54.06
N VAL A 24 -26.12 -39.84 54.41
CA VAL A 24 -24.66 -39.85 54.26
C VAL A 24 -24.24 -39.81 52.79
N VAL A 25 -24.91 -40.57 51.92
CA VAL A 25 -24.65 -40.56 50.47
C VAL A 25 -24.97 -39.17 49.88
N LEU A 26 -26.10 -38.56 50.25
CA LEU A 26 -26.45 -37.20 49.81
C LEU A 26 -25.44 -36.15 50.31
N MET A 27 -25.03 -36.23 51.59
CA MET A 27 -24.01 -35.32 52.14
C MET A 27 -22.66 -35.49 51.46
N THR A 28 -22.26 -36.73 51.16
CA THR A 28 -21.00 -37.00 50.46
C THR A 28 -21.07 -36.50 49.01
N GLY A 29 -22.20 -36.71 48.33
CA GLY A 29 -22.44 -36.18 46.99
C GLY A 29 -22.40 -34.65 46.94
N LEU A 30 -23.01 -33.99 47.93
CA LEU A 30 -22.95 -32.53 48.08
C LEU A 30 -21.52 -32.04 48.31
N ALA A 31 -20.76 -32.70 49.18
CA ALA A 31 -19.37 -32.35 49.49
C ALA A 31 -18.46 -32.50 48.25
N VAL A 32 -18.61 -33.61 47.51
CA VAL A 32 -17.86 -33.84 46.26
C VAL A 32 -18.23 -32.81 45.20
N ALA A 33 -19.52 -32.50 45.03
CA ALA A 33 -19.97 -31.47 44.09
C ALA A 33 -19.44 -30.08 44.46
N TYR A 34 -19.44 -29.71 45.74
CA TYR A 34 -18.87 -28.46 46.23
C TYR A 34 -17.35 -28.37 45.98
N LEU A 35 -16.61 -29.44 46.29
CA LEU A 35 -15.17 -29.49 46.03
C LEU A 35 -14.86 -29.45 44.54
N SER A 36 -15.63 -30.13 43.70
CA SER A 36 -15.48 -30.10 42.24
C SER A 36 -15.77 -28.72 41.66
N ARG A 37 -16.78 -28.01 42.18
CA ARG A 37 -17.07 -26.64 41.76
C ARG A 37 -15.96 -25.69 42.18
N THR A 38 -15.49 -25.80 43.42
CA THR A 38 -14.42 -24.96 43.97
C THR A 38 -13.09 -25.14 43.22
N THR A 39 -12.75 -26.36 42.80
CA THR A 39 -11.54 -26.61 41.99
C THR A 39 -11.67 -26.03 40.59
N SER A 40 -12.85 -26.13 39.96
CA SER A 40 -13.12 -25.51 38.65
C SER A 40 -13.05 -23.97 38.73
N ASP A 41 -13.71 -23.37 39.72
CA ASP A 41 -13.70 -21.92 39.94
C ASP A 41 -12.28 -21.41 40.20
N ARG A 42 -11.47 -22.17 40.97
CA ARG A 42 -10.06 -21.84 41.18
C ARG A 42 -9.25 -21.93 39.88
N GLN A 43 -9.48 -22.93 39.04
CA GLN A 43 -8.78 -23.05 37.75
C GLN A 43 -9.14 -21.90 36.80
N VAL A 44 -10.42 -21.53 36.73
CA VAL A 44 -10.90 -20.39 35.94
C VAL A 44 -10.27 -19.09 36.46
N ALA A 45 -10.31 -18.85 37.77
CA ALA A 45 -9.71 -17.66 38.38
C ALA A 45 -8.19 -17.57 38.13
N GLN A 46 -7.46 -18.69 38.23
CA GLN A 46 -6.03 -18.74 37.91
C GLN A 46 -5.77 -18.49 36.42
N SER A 47 -6.61 -19.03 35.53
CA SER A 47 -6.52 -18.78 34.09
C SER A 47 -6.74 -17.30 33.76
N SER A 48 -7.78 -16.68 34.32
CA SER A 48 -8.07 -15.26 34.13
C SER A 48 -6.95 -14.37 34.67
N PHE A 49 -6.41 -14.69 35.86
CA PHE A 49 -5.30 -13.95 36.44
C PHE A 49 -4.02 -14.06 35.61
N HIS A 50 -3.68 -15.25 35.12
CA HIS A 50 -2.54 -15.43 34.23
C HIS A 50 -2.74 -14.74 32.89
N GLN A 51 -3.95 -14.72 32.35
CA GLN A 51 -4.27 -13.99 31.12
C GLN A 51 -4.01 -12.49 31.31
N SER A 52 -4.56 -11.87 32.36
CA SER A 52 -4.32 -10.45 32.64
C SER A 52 -2.85 -10.11 32.82
N LYS A 53 -2.07 -10.98 33.49
CA LYS A 53 -0.61 -10.80 33.61
C LYS A 53 0.12 -10.86 32.28
N VAL A 54 -0.28 -11.77 31.40
CA VAL A 54 0.31 -11.91 30.07
C VAL A 54 -0.05 -10.72 29.18
N ASP A 55 -1.27 -10.22 29.27
CA ASP A 55 -1.72 -9.05 28.51
C ASP A 55 -0.96 -7.78 28.93
N GLU A 56 -0.78 -7.56 30.23
CA GLU A 56 0.01 -6.44 30.75
C GLU A 56 1.49 -6.52 30.32
N LEU A 57 2.07 -7.73 30.39
CA LEU A 57 3.43 -7.98 29.92
C LEU A 57 3.56 -7.74 28.41
N ALA A 58 2.57 -8.14 27.62
CA ALA A 58 2.55 -7.95 26.18
C ALA A 58 2.42 -6.47 25.81
N SER A 59 1.58 -5.70 26.51
CA SER A 59 1.47 -4.25 26.33
C SER A 59 2.81 -3.57 26.65
N SER A 60 3.42 -3.91 27.79
CA SER A 60 4.73 -3.38 28.17
C SER A 60 5.82 -3.70 27.16
N ALA A 61 5.82 -4.93 26.62
CA ALA A 61 6.75 -5.33 25.57
C ALA A 61 6.54 -4.56 24.27
N MET A 62 5.29 -4.28 23.91
CA MET A 62 4.95 -3.47 22.73
C MET A 62 5.45 -2.03 22.88
N ASP A 63 5.27 -1.43 24.06
CA ASP A 63 5.75 -0.07 24.35
C ASP A 63 7.28 0.04 24.24
N LEU A 64 8.01 -0.97 24.72
CA LEU A 64 9.48 -1.04 24.55
C LEU A 64 9.87 -1.11 23.06
N ILE A 65 9.21 -1.98 22.28
CA ILE A 65 9.50 -2.12 20.84
C ILE A 65 9.17 -0.83 20.08
N ILE A 66 8.06 -0.18 20.41
CA ILE A 66 7.69 1.13 19.82
C ILE A 66 8.70 2.20 20.24
N GLY A 67 9.14 2.21 21.49
CA GLY A 67 10.17 3.13 21.99
C GLY A 67 11.50 2.98 21.26
N ASP A 68 11.92 1.75 20.93
CA ASP A 68 13.12 1.49 20.15
C ASP A 68 13.00 2.05 18.72
N LEU A 69 11.84 1.87 18.07
CA LEU A 69 11.56 2.43 16.74
C LEU A 69 11.47 3.96 16.76
N GLN A 70 10.89 4.54 17.82
CA GLN A 70 10.86 6.00 18.00
C GLN A 70 12.27 6.55 18.19
N THR A 71 13.11 5.87 18.98
CA THR A 71 14.50 6.25 19.20
C THR A 71 15.30 6.19 17.90
N GLU A 72 15.04 5.20 17.05
CA GLU A 72 15.62 5.15 15.71
C GLU A 72 15.21 6.34 14.83
N ILE A 73 13.95 6.78 14.88
CA ILE A 73 13.51 7.99 14.16
C ILE A 73 14.27 9.21 14.67
N VAL A 74 14.43 9.34 15.99
CA VAL A 74 15.19 10.45 16.61
C VAL A 74 16.65 10.41 16.15
N ASN A 75 17.31 9.25 16.25
CA ASN A 75 18.71 9.07 15.83
C ASN A 75 18.91 9.26 14.32
N GLY A 76 17.89 8.92 13.52
CA GLY A 76 17.88 9.03 12.07
C GLY A 76 17.50 10.43 11.55
N SER A 77 17.22 11.38 12.44
CA SER A 77 16.76 12.73 12.11
C SER A 77 17.74 13.80 12.59
N SER A 78 17.80 14.91 11.87
CA SER A 78 18.39 16.14 12.38
C SER A 78 17.26 16.95 13.05
N PRO A 79 17.30 17.21 14.37
CA PRO A 79 16.31 18.04 15.02
C PRO A 79 16.49 19.49 14.54
N ALA A 80 15.66 19.93 13.60
CA ALA A 80 15.57 21.34 13.24
C ALA A 80 14.57 22.03 14.19
N PRO A 81 14.97 23.06 14.96
CA PRO A 81 14.00 23.88 15.65
C PRO A 81 13.12 24.57 14.60
N THR A 82 11.80 24.44 14.70
CA THR A 82 10.89 25.15 13.82
C THR A 82 11.07 26.65 14.01
N VAL A 83 11.50 27.36 12.95
CA VAL A 83 11.49 28.82 12.90
C VAL A 83 10.03 29.27 12.99
N THR A 84 9.60 29.81 14.13
CA THR A 84 8.29 30.46 14.23
C THR A 84 8.46 31.91 13.77
N PRO A 85 7.59 32.46 12.89
CA PRO A 85 7.54 33.90 12.69
C PRO A 85 7.11 34.54 14.01
N SER A 86 7.93 35.46 14.52
CA SER A 86 7.59 36.28 15.68
C SER A 86 6.35 37.11 15.37
N VAL A 87 5.25 36.91 16.09
CA VAL A 87 4.49 37.98 16.78
C VAL A 87 3.32 37.38 17.57
N SER A 88 3.44 37.31 18.90
CA SER A 88 2.29 37.49 19.81
C SER A 88 2.78 37.82 21.23
N PRO A 89 2.24 38.84 21.90
CA PRO A 89 2.74 39.35 23.17
C PRO A 89 2.08 38.69 24.40
N LEU A 90 1.89 37.36 24.40
CA LEU A 90 1.32 36.64 25.55
C LEU A 90 2.20 35.47 25.98
N PRO A 91 2.62 35.40 27.26
CA PRO A 91 3.49 34.34 27.77
C PRO A 91 2.64 33.11 28.14
N ILE A 92 2.26 32.33 27.12
CA ILE A 92 1.90 30.92 27.32
C ILE A 92 3.04 30.12 26.69
N PRO A 93 3.81 29.33 27.44
CA PRO A 93 4.80 28.43 26.85
C PRO A 93 4.04 27.37 26.04
N THR A 94 3.81 27.67 24.76
CA THR A 94 3.24 26.73 23.81
C THR A 94 4.39 25.82 23.41
N ALA A 95 4.30 24.54 23.73
CA ALA A 95 5.31 23.57 23.32
C ALA A 95 5.48 23.63 21.79
N THR A 96 6.65 24.06 21.33
CA THR A 96 6.97 24.09 19.90
C THR A 96 7.02 22.65 19.39
N PRO A 97 6.22 22.26 18.38
CA PRO A 97 6.29 20.92 17.82
C PRO A 97 7.67 20.71 17.18
N LEU A 98 8.43 19.72 17.63
CA LEU A 98 9.66 19.31 16.96
C LEU A 98 9.31 18.64 15.63
N VAL A 99 9.87 19.14 14.53
CA VAL A 99 9.79 18.50 13.22
C VAL A 99 11.05 17.66 13.04
N TYR A 100 10.88 16.34 12.98
CA TYR A 100 11.96 15.41 12.71
C TYR A 100 12.25 15.38 11.20
N THR A 101 13.19 16.21 10.75
CA THR A 101 13.68 16.15 9.38
C THR A 101 14.70 15.03 9.23
N LEU A 102 14.48 14.14 8.27
CA LEU A 102 15.35 12.98 8.02
C LEU A 102 16.78 13.43 7.74
N ALA A 103 17.76 12.84 8.44
CA ALA A 103 19.18 13.11 8.19
C ALA A 103 19.67 12.48 6.86
N ALA A 104 19.03 11.38 6.44
CA ALA A 104 19.28 10.72 5.16
C ALA A 104 17.97 10.12 4.62
N ALA A 105 17.83 10.05 3.29
CA ALA A 105 16.64 9.48 2.64
C ALA A 105 16.39 8.01 3.02
N ALA A 106 17.44 7.26 3.38
CA ALA A 106 17.33 5.88 3.82
C ALA A 106 16.60 5.72 5.18
N ASN A 107 16.54 6.77 6.00
CA ASN A 107 15.97 6.73 7.36
C ASN A 107 14.45 6.93 7.36
N ILE A 108 13.81 7.00 6.19
CA ILE A 108 12.35 7.17 6.06
C ILE A 108 11.56 5.94 6.51
N VAL A 109 12.20 4.77 6.55
CA VAL A 109 11.62 3.51 7.02
C VAL A 109 12.52 2.89 8.08
N PRO A 110 11.98 2.07 9.00
CA PRO A 110 12.80 1.31 9.93
C PRO A 110 13.84 0.46 9.19
N MET A 111 15.08 0.51 9.68
CA MET A 111 16.17 -0.26 9.11
C MET A 111 15.89 -1.76 9.27
N ARG A 112 16.00 -2.49 8.16
CA ARG A 112 15.80 -3.94 8.11
C ARG A 112 17.04 -4.69 8.57
N TRP A 113 16.87 -5.67 9.45
CA TRP A 113 17.96 -6.47 10.02
C TRP A 113 17.55 -7.90 10.42
N PRO A 114 18.37 -8.93 10.17
CA PRO A 114 19.64 -8.89 9.44
C PRO A 114 19.45 -8.39 8.01
N SER A 115 20.40 -7.60 7.49
CA SER A 115 20.31 -7.09 6.12
C SER A 115 20.20 -8.27 5.16
N ALA A 116 19.21 -8.25 4.28
CA ALA A 116 19.22 -9.14 3.13
C ALA A 116 20.51 -8.86 2.36
N THR A 117 21.51 -9.74 2.45
CA THR A 117 22.72 -9.57 1.66
C THR A 117 22.29 -9.59 0.20
N PRO A 118 22.55 -8.53 -0.60
CA PRO A 118 22.24 -8.53 -2.02
C PRO A 118 22.85 -9.79 -2.67
N GLY A 119 22.01 -10.62 -3.31
CA GLY A 119 22.44 -11.89 -3.89
C GLY A 119 22.38 -13.13 -2.98
N THR A 120 21.98 -13.00 -1.72
CA THR A 120 21.60 -14.17 -0.89
C THR A 120 20.11 -14.43 -1.03
N THR A 121 19.79 -15.48 -1.78
CA THR A 121 18.42 -15.95 -1.94
C THR A 121 18.16 -17.07 -0.93
N PRO A 122 17.10 -17.02 -0.12
CA PRO A 122 16.04 -15.99 -0.13
C PRO A 122 16.25 -14.93 0.95
N ALA A 123 16.30 -13.67 0.53
CA ALA A 123 16.00 -12.53 1.39
C ALA A 123 14.52 -12.60 1.83
N ILE A 124 14.23 -12.37 3.11
CA ILE A 124 12.85 -12.33 3.60
C ILE A 124 12.36 -10.89 3.46
N SER A 125 11.71 -10.56 2.33
CA SER A 125 11.36 -9.19 1.97
C SER A 125 10.50 -8.46 2.99
N ASN A 126 9.59 -9.17 3.67
CA ASN A 126 8.70 -8.56 4.66
C ASN A 126 9.27 -8.57 6.07
N LEU A 127 10.44 -9.16 6.34
CA LEU A 127 11.01 -9.15 7.69
C LEU A 127 11.77 -7.84 7.90
N VAL A 128 11.32 -7.05 8.88
CA VAL A 128 12.01 -5.83 9.30
C VAL A 128 13.02 -6.17 10.38
N ARG A 129 12.57 -6.78 11.49
CA ARG A 129 13.43 -7.11 12.63
C ARG A 129 12.95 -8.35 13.37
N ARG A 130 13.82 -8.92 14.18
CA ARG A 130 13.45 -9.88 15.23
C ARG A 130 14.30 -9.63 16.46
N SER A 131 13.84 -10.07 17.62
CA SER A 131 14.69 -10.14 18.80
C SER A 131 15.81 -11.15 18.54
N MET A 132 17.05 -10.69 18.63
CA MET A 132 18.25 -11.51 18.43
C MET A 132 19.32 -11.17 19.46
N PHE A 133 19.97 -12.19 19.99
CA PHE A 133 21.10 -12.02 20.90
C PHE A 133 22.32 -11.48 20.14
N SER A 134 23.10 -10.63 20.81
CA SER A 134 24.29 -10.00 20.23
C SER A 134 23.97 -9.26 18.92
N ASP A 135 22.90 -8.47 18.93
CA ASP A 135 22.44 -7.73 17.76
C ASP A 135 23.41 -6.60 17.38
N GLN A 136 24.06 -6.75 16.21
CA GLN A 136 25.02 -5.79 15.67
C GLN A 136 24.40 -4.85 14.62
N ILE A 137 23.10 -4.60 14.70
CA ILE A 137 22.44 -3.62 13.84
C ILE A 137 23.13 -2.24 13.97
N PRO A 138 23.47 -1.57 12.85
CA PRO A 138 24.12 -0.26 12.90
C PRO A 138 23.13 0.88 13.20
N SER A 139 23.68 2.00 13.66
CA SER A 139 22.95 3.28 13.82
C SER A 139 22.33 3.72 12.49
N PRO A 140 21.10 4.31 12.47
CA PRO A 140 20.36 4.88 13.59
C PRO A 140 19.54 3.90 14.43
N ALA A 141 19.46 2.63 14.02
CA ALA A 141 18.65 1.63 14.68
C ALA A 141 19.17 1.23 16.08
N MET A 142 18.26 0.74 16.91
CA MET A 142 18.56 0.23 18.24
C MET A 142 18.78 -1.29 18.21
N SER A 143 19.86 -1.76 18.85
CA SER A 143 20.13 -3.19 19.05
C SER A 143 19.07 -3.85 19.92
N SER A 144 18.66 -5.06 19.55
CA SER A 144 17.75 -5.89 20.34
C SER A 144 18.28 -6.19 21.76
N HIS A 145 17.37 -6.18 22.75
CA HIS A 145 17.63 -6.52 24.15
C HIS A 145 17.63 -8.04 24.46
N ALA A 146 17.67 -8.90 23.44
CA ALA A 146 17.50 -10.33 23.62
C ALA A 146 18.68 -11.00 24.34
N SER A 147 18.37 -12.04 25.11
CA SER A 147 19.33 -12.93 25.75
C SER A 147 19.67 -14.10 24.84
N ASN A 148 20.77 -14.81 25.12
CA ASN A 148 21.22 -16.00 24.41
C ASN A 148 20.35 -17.23 24.74
N VAL A 149 19.04 -17.12 24.53
CA VAL A 149 18.04 -18.15 24.78
C VAL A 149 17.01 -18.12 23.65
N ASN A 150 17.07 -19.08 22.74
CA ASN A 150 16.19 -19.10 21.59
C ASN A 150 14.75 -19.52 21.95
N SER A 151 13.74 -18.96 21.29
CA SER A 151 12.34 -19.31 21.54
C SER A 151 11.97 -20.76 21.18
N THR A 152 12.76 -21.43 20.35
CA THR A 152 12.60 -22.86 20.02
C THR A 152 13.26 -23.79 21.03
N GLN A 153 14.12 -23.28 21.91
CA GLN A 153 14.72 -24.08 22.98
C GLN A 153 13.67 -24.36 24.06
N ALA A 154 13.53 -25.63 24.45
CA ALA A 154 12.62 -26.04 25.50
C ALA A 154 12.98 -25.36 26.83
N SER A 155 11.98 -24.75 27.46
CA SER A 155 12.09 -24.31 28.85
C SER A 155 12.13 -25.53 29.78
N ALA A 156 12.47 -25.32 31.06
CA ALA A 156 12.56 -26.42 32.04
C ALA A 156 11.26 -27.25 32.19
N ASN A 157 10.11 -26.69 31.82
CA ASN A 157 8.81 -27.36 31.78
C ASN A 157 8.49 -28.04 30.43
N GLY A 158 9.47 -28.17 29.52
CA GLY A 158 9.32 -28.75 28.20
C GLY A 158 8.62 -27.87 27.15
N ARG A 159 8.17 -26.65 27.50
CA ARG A 159 7.45 -25.76 26.58
C ARG A 159 8.42 -24.95 25.71
N LEU A 160 8.07 -24.79 24.43
CA LEU A 160 8.78 -23.98 23.45
C LEU A 160 7.83 -23.37 22.41
N VAL A 161 8.29 -22.37 21.67
CA VAL A 161 7.60 -21.81 20.51
C VAL A 161 8.18 -22.46 19.26
N LYS A 162 7.40 -23.32 18.60
CA LYS A 162 7.83 -24.01 17.37
C LYS A 162 8.04 -23.00 16.24
N LEU A 163 9.04 -23.24 15.39
CA LEU A 163 9.34 -22.40 14.24
C LEU A 163 8.12 -22.11 13.33
N PRO A 164 7.27 -23.09 12.95
CA PRO A 164 6.04 -22.80 12.20
C PRO A 164 5.10 -21.78 12.87
N ARG A 165 5.07 -21.69 14.20
CA ARG A 165 4.19 -20.75 14.92
C ARG A 165 4.55 -19.30 14.58
N TRP A 166 5.82 -19.01 14.35
CA TRP A 166 6.32 -17.69 13.97
C TRP A 166 5.95 -17.26 12.56
N ASN A 167 5.37 -18.14 11.73
CA ASN A 167 4.95 -17.80 10.37
C ASN A 167 3.49 -18.19 10.10
N LYS A 168 2.66 -18.29 11.15
CA LYS A 168 1.20 -18.51 11.00
C LYS A 168 0.49 -17.39 10.24
N HIS A 169 1.12 -16.22 10.13
CA HIS A 169 0.62 -15.09 9.35
C HIS A 169 1.05 -15.14 7.87
N TYR A 170 1.90 -16.10 7.46
CA TYR A 170 2.34 -16.29 6.07
C TYR A 170 3.03 -15.06 5.42
N LEU A 171 3.67 -14.19 6.21
CA LEU A 171 4.47 -13.07 5.66
C LEU A 171 5.90 -13.47 5.32
N VAL A 172 6.33 -14.65 5.77
CA VAL A 172 7.64 -15.22 5.45
C VAL A 172 7.42 -16.39 4.48
N PRO A 173 8.28 -16.54 3.45
CA PRO A 173 8.22 -17.70 2.58
C PRO A 173 8.29 -19.01 3.38
N ARG A 174 7.48 -19.99 2.99
CA ARG A 174 7.51 -21.33 3.58
C ARG A 174 8.67 -22.14 3.01
N ALA A 175 9.26 -23.01 3.82
CA ALA A 175 10.32 -23.92 3.38
C ALA A 175 9.84 -24.89 2.30
N THR A 176 8.60 -25.35 2.42
CA THR A 176 7.96 -26.27 1.47
C THR A 176 6.91 -25.51 0.65
N ALA A 177 7.28 -25.16 -0.58
CA ALA A 177 6.34 -24.64 -1.58
C ALA A 177 5.50 -25.76 -2.25
N SER A 178 5.62 -27.01 -1.77
CA SER A 178 5.00 -28.19 -2.38
C SER A 178 3.48 -28.08 -2.39
N PRO A 179 2.81 -28.45 -3.51
CA PRO A 179 1.35 -28.49 -3.64
C PRO A 179 0.68 -29.58 -2.78
N THR A 180 1.45 -30.51 -2.22
CA THR A 180 0.92 -31.57 -1.36
C THR A 180 1.89 -31.94 -0.22
N PRO A 181 1.39 -32.24 0.99
CA PRO A 181 -0.01 -32.10 1.46
C PRO A 181 -0.41 -30.62 1.68
N LEU A 182 -1.71 -30.36 1.97
CA LEU A 182 -2.27 -29.04 2.30
C LEU A 182 -1.31 -28.22 3.18
N PRO A 183 -1.24 -26.88 3.01
CA PRO A 183 -0.24 -26.00 3.60
C PRO A 183 -0.48 -25.71 5.08
N THR A 184 -0.76 -26.75 5.87
CA THR A 184 -0.80 -26.71 7.34
C THR A 184 0.57 -26.52 7.94
N ASP A 185 1.63 -26.85 7.19
CA ASP A 185 3.00 -26.60 7.61
C ASP A 185 3.44 -25.18 7.23
N THR A 186 3.43 -24.29 8.22
CA THR A 186 3.89 -22.91 8.10
C THR A 186 5.39 -22.75 8.33
N THR A 187 6.17 -23.82 8.39
CA THR A 187 7.62 -23.75 8.60
C THR A 187 8.26 -22.76 7.62
N PRO A 188 8.87 -21.66 8.10
CA PRO A 188 9.50 -20.67 7.24
C PRO A 188 10.78 -21.23 6.61
N ILE A 189 11.23 -20.61 5.52
CA ILE A 189 12.52 -20.91 4.88
C ILE A 189 13.69 -20.85 5.89
N GLY A 190 14.75 -21.61 5.61
CA GLY A 190 15.92 -21.71 6.52
C GLY A 190 16.64 -20.39 6.84
N ALA A 191 16.44 -19.35 6.02
CA ALA A 191 16.95 -18.00 6.31
C ALA A 191 16.25 -17.33 7.52
N PHE A 192 15.08 -17.81 7.91
CA PHE A 192 14.37 -17.30 9.09
C PHE A 192 14.84 -18.03 10.35
N GLY A 193 15.59 -17.33 11.19
CA GLY A 193 15.87 -17.75 12.56
C GLY A 193 14.72 -17.38 13.49
N ALA A 194 14.33 -18.31 14.37
CA ALA A 194 13.36 -17.99 15.42
C ALA A 194 13.90 -16.88 16.34
N PRO A 195 13.06 -15.94 16.78
CA PRO A 195 13.45 -14.91 17.72
C PRO A 195 13.98 -15.45 19.06
N ASP A 196 14.92 -14.73 19.66
CA ASP A 196 15.47 -14.99 20.99
C ASP A 196 14.65 -14.30 22.08
N TRP A 197 14.67 -14.83 23.30
CA TRP A 197 13.92 -14.27 24.43
C TRP A 197 14.57 -12.99 24.96
N VAL A 198 13.80 -11.91 25.02
CA VAL A 198 14.07 -10.74 25.86
C VAL A 198 13.55 -11.03 27.27
N ILE A 199 14.41 -10.88 28.27
CA ILE A 199 14.05 -11.07 29.67
C ILE A 199 13.72 -9.71 30.27
N LEU A 200 12.51 -9.59 30.81
CA LEU A 200 12.05 -8.38 31.48
C LEU A 200 12.29 -8.54 32.98
N THR A 201 13.07 -7.62 33.55
CA THR A 201 13.31 -7.52 35.00
C THR A 201 12.50 -6.37 35.61
N ARG A 202 12.49 -6.24 36.94
CA ARG A 202 11.82 -5.10 37.59
C ARG A 202 12.43 -3.75 37.21
N ASN A 203 13.65 -3.72 36.68
CA ASN A 203 14.33 -2.51 36.22
C ASN A 203 14.40 -2.39 34.68
N GLY A 204 13.55 -3.14 33.96
CA GLY A 204 13.51 -3.12 32.50
C GLY A 204 14.18 -4.33 31.82
N PRO A 205 14.29 -4.32 30.48
CA PRO A 205 14.84 -5.43 29.72
C PRO A 205 16.36 -5.51 29.87
N VAL A 206 16.89 -6.72 30.07
CA VAL A 206 18.34 -6.96 30.18
C VAL A 206 18.71 -8.22 29.39
N ALA A 207 19.79 -8.15 28.63
CA ALA A 207 20.34 -9.27 27.89
C ALA A 207 21.28 -10.11 28.76
N PHE A 208 21.17 -11.43 28.66
CA PHE A 208 22.02 -12.39 29.37
C PHE A 208 22.64 -13.39 28.39
N SER A 209 23.92 -13.72 28.56
CA SER A 209 24.62 -14.75 27.77
C SER A 209 24.65 -16.11 28.45
N THR A 210 24.46 -16.14 29.77
CA THR A 210 24.45 -17.34 30.63
C THR A 210 23.38 -17.22 31.72
N TRP A 211 23.03 -18.33 32.36
CA TRP A 211 22.06 -18.33 33.46
C TRP A 211 22.52 -17.45 34.63
N ASN A 212 21.63 -16.59 35.11
CA ASN A 212 21.86 -15.73 36.27
C ASN A 212 20.86 -16.09 37.38
N ALA A 213 21.36 -16.56 38.52
CA ALA A 213 20.54 -16.99 39.65
C ALA A 213 19.68 -15.86 40.26
N THR A 214 20.08 -14.60 40.10
CA THR A 214 19.29 -13.44 40.58
C THR A 214 17.97 -13.29 39.82
N LEU A 215 17.82 -13.88 38.62
CA LEU A 215 16.55 -13.86 37.88
C LEU A 215 15.45 -14.65 38.60
N ALA A 216 15.81 -15.66 39.39
CA ALA A 216 14.87 -16.52 40.11
C ALA A 216 14.57 -16.03 41.53
N ASP A 217 15.38 -15.12 42.07
CA ASP A 217 15.23 -14.61 43.43
C ASP A 217 14.12 -13.56 43.52
N ALA A 218 12.97 -13.98 44.05
CA ALA A 218 11.77 -13.15 44.15
C ALA A 218 11.81 -12.07 45.26
N THR A 219 12.90 -11.99 46.05
CA THR A 219 13.03 -10.97 47.11
C THR A 219 12.71 -9.57 46.59
N GLN A 220 11.96 -8.80 47.38
CA GLN A 220 11.40 -7.52 46.91
C GLN A 220 12.47 -6.46 46.60
N SER A 221 13.63 -6.54 47.26
CA SER A 221 14.79 -5.68 47.01
C SER A 221 15.57 -6.04 45.75
N ASN A 222 15.31 -7.20 45.14
CA ASN A 222 16.01 -7.62 43.93
C ASN A 222 15.39 -6.97 42.68
N ASN A 223 16.09 -5.99 42.12
CA ASN A 223 15.70 -5.30 40.90
C ASN A 223 15.90 -6.16 39.63
N SER A 224 16.75 -7.20 39.71
CA SER A 224 17.05 -8.11 38.60
C SER A 224 16.06 -9.29 38.51
N TYR A 225 15.10 -9.39 39.42
CA TYR A 225 14.09 -10.44 39.38
C TYR A 225 13.34 -10.45 38.05
N CYS A 226 13.25 -11.61 37.41
CA CYS A 226 12.54 -11.78 36.15
C CYS A 226 11.03 -11.70 36.37
N VAL A 227 10.39 -10.67 35.82
CA VAL A 227 8.93 -10.49 35.87
C VAL A 227 8.23 -11.18 34.70
N GLY A 228 8.96 -11.38 33.59
CA GLY A 228 8.44 -11.99 32.39
C GLY A 228 9.48 -12.09 31.28
N ARG A 229 9.08 -12.67 30.16
CA ARG A 229 9.89 -12.69 28.94
C ARG A 229 9.00 -12.55 27.72
N TYR A 230 9.53 -11.93 26.69
CA TYR A 230 8.87 -11.80 25.40
C TYR A 230 9.88 -12.02 24.28
N ALA A 231 9.39 -12.31 23.09
CA ALA A 231 10.18 -12.42 21.88
C ALA A 231 9.34 -11.82 20.75
N TYR A 232 9.97 -11.23 19.75
CA TYR A 232 9.24 -10.50 18.71
C TYR A 232 9.87 -10.67 17.34
N ALA A 233 9.02 -10.51 16.33
CA ALA A 233 9.40 -10.31 14.94
C ALA A 233 8.49 -9.21 14.38
N ILE A 234 9.10 -8.26 13.68
CA ILE A 234 8.44 -7.10 13.07
C ILE A 234 8.41 -7.36 11.56
N TYR A 235 7.23 -7.26 10.98
CA TYR A 235 7.03 -7.45 9.55
C TYR A 235 6.54 -6.17 8.90
N ASP A 236 6.99 -5.95 7.67
CA ASP A 236 6.52 -4.88 6.80
C ASP A 236 5.32 -5.40 6.00
N GLU A 237 4.15 -4.83 6.25
CA GLU A 237 2.95 -5.06 5.46
C GLU A 237 2.67 -3.88 4.50
N ALA A 238 3.50 -2.84 4.50
CA ALA A 238 3.35 -1.71 3.59
C ALA A 238 3.71 -2.14 2.17
N GLY A 239 2.88 -1.74 1.21
CA GLY A 239 3.09 -2.07 -0.20
C GLY A 239 2.70 -3.50 -0.60
N LEU A 240 2.16 -4.31 0.33
CA LEU A 240 1.47 -5.54 -0.04
C LEU A 240 0.25 -5.22 -0.90
N LEU A 241 -0.12 -6.12 -1.79
CA LEU A 241 -1.29 -5.96 -2.64
C LEU A 241 -2.57 -6.18 -1.81
N ASP A 242 -3.47 -5.19 -1.77
CA ASP A 242 -4.69 -5.31 -0.97
C ASP A 242 -5.69 -6.28 -1.58
N ALA A 243 -5.88 -7.41 -0.89
CA ALA A 243 -6.80 -8.47 -1.26
C ALA A 243 -8.27 -8.06 -1.15
N ASN A 244 -8.63 -6.87 -0.69
CA ASN A 244 -9.99 -6.35 -0.82
C ASN A 244 -10.31 -5.82 -2.21
N VAL A 245 -9.28 -5.42 -2.96
CA VAL A 245 -9.44 -4.76 -4.25
C VAL A 245 -8.82 -5.59 -5.36
N ALA A 246 -7.69 -6.24 -5.07
CA ALA A 246 -6.82 -6.78 -6.09
C ALA A 246 -7.38 -7.96 -6.88
N GLY A 247 -7.09 -7.99 -8.18
CA GLY A 247 -7.54 -9.05 -9.09
C GLY A 247 -8.71 -8.63 -9.96
N TYR A 248 -8.71 -9.09 -11.20
CA TYR A 248 -9.78 -8.86 -12.16
C TYR A 248 -10.36 -10.19 -12.67
N PRO A 249 -11.61 -10.21 -13.16
CA PRO A 249 -12.23 -11.41 -13.74
C PRO A 249 -11.43 -11.94 -14.92
N THR A 250 -11.20 -13.25 -14.97
CA THR A 250 -10.31 -13.85 -15.98
C THR A 250 -10.85 -13.81 -17.41
N ASN A 251 -12.15 -13.53 -17.59
CA ASN A 251 -12.78 -13.28 -18.88
C ASN A 251 -12.68 -11.81 -19.34
N ALA A 252 -11.98 -10.94 -18.60
CA ALA A 252 -11.72 -9.57 -19.04
C ALA A 252 -10.69 -9.53 -20.17
N THR A 253 -10.97 -8.72 -21.20
CA THR A 253 -10.11 -8.49 -22.35
C THR A 253 -8.99 -7.49 -22.05
N ALA A 254 -7.92 -7.51 -22.85
CA ALA A 254 -6.81 -6.56 -22.73
C ALA A 254 -7.23 -5.08 -22.82
N ALA A 255 -8.30 -4.78 -23.58
CA ALA A 255 -8.87 -3.44 -23.63
C ALA A 255 -9.56 -3.03 -22.32
N GLN A 256 -10.10 -3.99 -21.56
CA GLN A 256 -10.84 -3.75 -20.32
C GLN A 256 -9.93 -3.56 -19.11
N PHE A 257 -8.84 -4.32 -18.98
CA PHE A 257 -7.83 -4.08 -17.92
C PHE A 257 -6.67 -3.18 -18.37
N GLY A 258 -6.65 -2.77 -19.65
CA GLY A 258 -5.67 -1.87 -20.25
C GLY A 258 -5.43 -0.53 -19.50
N PRO A 259 -6.40 0.06 -18.78
CA PRO A 259 -6.19 1.20 -17.90
C PRO A 259 -5.29 0.95 -16.65
N LYS A 260 -4.38 -0.03 -16.71
CA LYS A 260 -3.49 -0.49 -15.62
C LYS A 260 -3.00 0.67 -14.76
N GLY A 261 -3.30 0.60 -13.46
CA GLY A 261 -2.85 1.61 -12.49
C GLY A 261 -3.60 1.61 -11.16
N VAL A 262 -4.73 0.90 -11.05
CA VAL A 262 -5.39 0.56 -9.78
C VAL A 262 -5.22 -0.93 -9.46
N SER A 263 -5.20 -1.28 -8.17
CA SER A 263 -4.92 -2.62 -7.66
C SER A 263 -5.97 -3.61 -8.14
N ALA A 264 -7.18 -3.12 -8.42
CA ALA A 264 -8.29 -3.86 -9.02
C ALA A 264 -7.96 -4.53 -10.36
N PHE A 265 -6.89 -4.11 -11.05
CA PHE A 265 -6.41 -4.72 -12.28
C PHE A 265 -5.09 -5.49 -12.11
N ALA A 266 -4.66 -5.74 -10.87
CA ALA A 266 -3.50 -6.57 -10.59
C ALA A 266 -3.74 -8.01 -11.07
N ASP A 267 -2.76 -8.59 -11.75
CA ASP A 267 -2.82 -9.96 -12.24
C ASP A 267 -2.44 -10.94 -11.12
N LEU A 268 -3.44 -11.58 -10.53
CA LEU A 268 -3.25 -12.55 -9.45
C LEU A 268 -2.75 -13.91 -9.93
N SER A 269 -2.76 -14.19 -11.24
CA SER A 269 -2.22 -15.45 -11.77
C SER A 269 -0.71 -15.57 -11.55
N VAL A 270 -0.01 -14.43 -11.41
CA VAL A 270 1.42 -14.37 -11.06
C VAL A 270 1.70 -14.96 -9.67
N LEU A 271 0.69 -15.01 -8.78
CA LEU A 271 0.79 -15.67 -7.48
C LEU A 271 0.58 -17.19 -7.55
N GLY A 272 0.31 -17.73 -8.74
CA GLY A 272 0.02 -19.15 -8.97
C GLY A 272 -1.47 -19.52 -8.80
N LEU A 273 -2.35 -18.53 -8.60
CA LEU A 273 -3.80 -18.76 -8.50
C LEU A 273 -4.41 -19.07 -9.87
N THR A 274 -5.31 -20.05 -9.92
CA THR A 274 -6.04 -20.44 -11.12
C THR A 274 -7.16 -19.47 -11.48
N ALA A 275 -7.62 -19.54 -12.73
CA ALA A 275 -8.67 -18.66 -13.23
C ALA A 275 -10.02 -18.82 -12.50
N SER A 276 -10.37 -20.04 -12.07
CA SER A 276 -11.58 -20.30 -11.27
C SER A 276 -11.52 -19.60 -9.93
N ASP A 277 -10.35 -19.62 -9.29
CA ASP A 277 -10.19 -19.19 -7.91
C ASP A 277 -9.98 -17.67 -7.83
N ILE A 278 -9.35 -17.07 -8.84
CA ILE A 278 -9.39 -15.61 -9.04
C ILE A 278 -10.84 -15.14 -9.17
N ASN A 279 -11.67 -15.84 -9.97
CA ASN A 279 -13.09 -15.52 -10.07
C ASN A 279 -13.82 -15.79 -8.73
N ALA A 280 -13.47 -16.83 -7.98
CA ALA A 280 -14.02 -17.08 -6.64
C ALA A 280 -13.81 -15.87 -5.71
N ILE A 281 -12.58 -15.35 -5.66
CA ILE A 281 -12.22 -14.21 -4.80
C ILE A 281 -12.85 -12.91 -5.29
N VAL A 282 -12.72 -12.60 -6.59
CA VAL A 282 -13.29 -11.38 -7.19
C VAL A 282 -14.82 -11.37 -7.03
N GLY A 283 -15.46 -12.51 -7.22
CA GLY A 283 -16.90 -12.63 -7.13
C GLY A 283 -17.46 -12.62 -5.71
N TRP A 284 -16.73 -13.18 -4.76
CA TRP A 284 -17.08 -13.08 -3.34
C TRP A 284 -17.11 -11.63 -2.85
N ARG A 285 -16.12 -10.81 -3.24
CA ARG A 285 -16.03 -9.40 -2.81
C ARG A 285 -17.04 -8.48 -3.50
N ASN A 286 -17.36 -8.74 -4.77
CA ASN A 286 -18.15 -7.84 -5.63
C ASN A 286 -19.47 -8.46 -6.08
N TYR A 287 -20.06 -9.34 -5.26
CA TYR A 287 -21.25 -10.12 -5.62
C TYR A 287 -22.40 -9.24 -6.10
N PHE A 288 -22.72 -8.20 -5.33
CA PHE A 288 -23.81 -7.28 -5.61
C PHE A 288 -23.43 -6.25 -6.67
N SER A 289 -22.34 -5.52 -6.47
CA SER A 289 -22.03 -4.37 -7.32
C SER A 289 -21.60 -4.75 -8.73
N ALA A 290 -21.03 -5.95 -8.93
CA ALA A 290 -20.77 -6.48 -10.27
C ALA A 290 -21.94 -7.33 -10.82
N VAL A 291 -23.06 -7.43 -10.08
CA VAL A 291 -24.29 -8.15 -10.44
C VAL A 291 -23.99 -9.58 -10.88
N GLN A 292 -23.36 -10.34 -9.99
CA GLN A 292 -22.90 -11.68 -10.28
C GLN A 292 -23.92 -12.74 -9.87
N SER A 293 -23.75 -13.97 -10.38
CA SER A 293 -24.56 -15.12 -9.98
C SER A 293 -23.68 -16.30 -9.57
N GLY A 294 -24.24 -17.25 -8.83
CA GLY A 294 -23.52 -18.41 -8.29
C GLY A 294 -23.28 -18.33 -6.79
N THR A 295 -22.48 -19.26 -6.28
CA THR A 295 -22.15 -19.40 -4.85
C THR A 295 -20.68 -19.74 -4.72
N PHE A 296 -20.01 -19.19 -3.70
CA PHE A 296 -18.60 -19.48 -3.46
C PHE A 296 -18.31 -21.00 -3.43
N PRO A 297 -17.27 -21.49 -4.12
CA PRO A 297 -16.26 -20.75 -4.88
C PRO A 297 -16.63 -20.47 -6.36
N ASN A 298 -17.80 -20.90 -6.84
CA ASN A 298 -18.17 -20.86 -8.25
C ASN A 298 -19.09 -19.66 -8.56
N PHE A 299 -18.52 -18.60 -9.16
CA PHE A 299 -19.27 -17.43 -9.64
C PHE A 299 -19.20 -17.26 -11.16
N ASN A 300 -20.31 -16.81 -11.73
CA ASN A 300 -20.38 -16.33 -13.11
C ASN A 300 -20.19 -14.81 -13.12
N ILE A 301 -18.99 -14.37 -13.47
CA ILE A 301 -18.63 -12.94 -13.44
C ILE A 301 -18.85 -12.28 -14.80
N ASN A 302 -19.58 -11.17 -14.80
CA ASN A 302 -19.64 -10.25 -15.93
C ASN A 302 -18.48 -9.24 -15.85
N ALA A 303 -17.46 -9.42 -16.70
CA ALA A 303 -16.29 -8.54 -16.74
C ALA A 303 -16.63 -7.07 -17.08
N ALA A 304 -17.68 -6.82 -17.88
CA ALA A 304 -18.09 -5.46 -18.22
C ALA A 304 -18.72 -4.73 -17.02
N ASN A 305 -19.55 -5.42 -16.23
CA ASN A 305 -20.11 -4.86 -14.99
C ASN A 305 -19.02 -4.62 -13.95
N TYR A 306 -18.08 -5.57 -13.80
CA TYR A 306 -16.92 -5.38 -12.93
C TYR A 306 -16.09 -4.16 -13.34
N LEU A 307 -15.84 -3.99 -14.64
CA LEU A 307 -15.11 -2.83 -15.14
C LEU A 307 -15.84 -1.52 -14.83
N ALA A 308 -17.16 -1.48 -15.08
CA ALA A 308 -17.97 -0.31 -14.76
C ALA A 308 -17.90 0.03 -13.27
N LEU A 309 -17.98 -0.96 -12.37
CA LEU A 309 -17.80 -0.80 -10.93
C LEU A 309 -16.43 -0.20 -10.59
N VAL A 310 -15.34 -0.77 -11.12
CA VAL A 310 -13.98 -0.30 -10.82
C VAL A 310 -13.75 1.13 -11.33
N LEU A 311 -14.23 1.47 -12.53
CA LEU A 311 -14.04 2.78 -13.13
C LEU A 311 -14.95 3.87 -12.55
N SER A 312 -16.13 3.50 -12.06
CA SER A 312 -17.08 4.41 -11.40
C SER A 312 -16.88 4.51 -9.88
N ASN A 313 -15.88 3.81 -9.31
CA ASN A 313 -15.60 3.87 -7.89
C ASN A 313 -15.11 5.26 -7.47
N THR A 314 -15.91 5.96 -6.67
CA THR A 314 -15.60 7.31 -6.13
C THR A 314 -15.04 7.28 -4.72
N ASN A 315 -15.23 6.17 -4.00
CA ASN A 315 -14.83 6.01 -2.60
C ASN A 315 -13.42 5.43 -2.44
N GLY A 316 -12.65 5.29 -3.52
CA GLY A 316 -11.29 4.73 -3.50
C GLY A 316 -11.21 3.33 -2.88
N PHE A 317 -12.28 2.53 -3.01
CA PHE A 317 -12.43 1.22 -2.35
C PHE A 317 -12.30 1.26 -0.82
N MET A 318 -12.61 2.40 -0.18
CA MET A 318 -12.55 2.58 1.27
C MET A 318 -13.66 1.83 2.02
N THR A 319 -14.77 1.57 1.36
CA THR A 319 -15.95 0.95 1.93
C THR A 319 -16.63 0.05 0.92
N VAL A 320 -17.26 -1.01 1.41
CA VAL A 320 -18.18 -1.84 0.62
C VAL A 320 -19.40 -0.99 0.22
N PRO A 321 -19.83 -1.01 -1.06
CA PRO A 321 -21.06 -0.34 -1.49
C PRO A 321 -22.27 -0.82 -0.68
N VAL A 322 -23.04 0.11 -0.13
CA VAL A 322 -24.26 -0.20 0.62
C VAL A 322 -25.38 -0.44 -0.40
N PRO A 323 -26.06 -1.61 -0.38
CA PRO A 323 -27.23 -1.82 -1.24
C PRO A 323 -28.32 -0.79 -0.95
N SER A 324 -29.02 -0.31 -1.98
CA SER A 324 -30.08 0.68 -1.82
C SER A 324 -31.15 0.18 -0.84
N SER A 325 -31.80 1.12 -0.12
CA SER A 325 -32.79 0.84 0.94
C SER A 325 -34.07 0.13 0.48
N THR A 326 -34.18 -0.27 -0.78
CA THR A 326 -35.27 -1.11 -1.25
C THR A 326 -34.97 -2.56 -0.83
N PRO A 327 -35.89 -3.23 -0.10
CA PRO A 327 -35.73 -4.62 0.32
C PRO A 327 -35.90 -5.53 -0.89
N ASN A 328 -34.87 -5.57 -1.72
CA ASN A 328 -34.73 -6.58 -2.74
C ASN A 328 -34.33 -7.83 -1.98
N ASN A 329 -34.91 -8.97 -2.34
CA ASN A 329 -34.77 -10.28 -1.71
C ASN A 329 -33.31 -10.82 -1.84
N MET A 330 -32.36 -10.15 -1.19
CA MET A 330 -30.92 -10.27 -1.46
C MET A 330 -30.26 -11.11 -0.38
N SER A 331 -29.90 -12.33 -0.73
CA SER A 331 -29.21 -13.25 0.19
C SER A 331 -27.74 -12.87 0.44
N ASN A 332 -27.08 -12.19 -0.51
CA ASN A 332 -25.64 -11.88 -0.44
C ASN A 332 -25.35 -10.43 -0.85
N THR A 333 -24.49 -9.75 -0.11
CA THR A 333 -23.93 -8.42 -0.40
C THR A 333 -22.47 -8.52 -0.80
N ASP A 334 -21.90 -7.43 -1.33
CA ASP A 334 -20.45 -7.26 -1.43
C ASP A 334 -19.77 -7.47 -0.06
N GLN A 335 -18.51 -7.90 -0.07
CA GLN A 335 -17.75 -8.34 1.12
C GLN A 335 -16.35 -7.72 1.14
N GLN A 336 -15.81 -7.53 2.35
CA GLN A 336 -14.42 -7.11 2.57
C GLN A 336 -13.78 -7.90 3.72
N PHE A 337 -12.49 -8.20 3.60
CA PHE A 337 -11.63 -8.64 4.68
C PHE A 337 -11.32 -7.49 5.62
N THR A 338 -11.74 -7.62 6.88
CA THR A 338 -11.41 -6.68 7.95
C THR A 338 -10.13 -7.07 8.70
N THR A 339 -9.72 -8.34 8.59
CA THR A 339 -8.54 -8.88 9.28
C THR A 339 -7.76 -9.82 8.39
N ARG A 340 -6.43 -9.88 8.57
CA ARG A 340 -5.58 -10.88 7.92
C ARG A 340 -6.02 -12.31 8.21
N GLN A 341 -6.56 -12.59 9.40
CA GLN A 341 -7.08 -13.92 9.73
C GLN A 341 -8.26 -14.33 8.83
N SER A 342 -9.14 -13.38 8.47
CA SER A 342 -10.23 -13.65 7.53
C SER A 342 -9.73 -13.95 6.12
N LEU A 343 -8.69 -13.24 5.66
CA LEU A 343 -8.02 -13.51 4.39
C LEU A 343 -7.37 -14.91 4.36
N ILE A 344 -6.63 -15.26 5.42
CA ILE A 344 -6.02 -16.58 5.58
C ILE A 344 -7.10 -17.67 5.57
N ASN A 345 -8.20 -17.45 6.30
CA ASN A 345 -9.30 -18.41 6.32
C ASN A 345 -9.94 -18.58 4.95
N LEU A 346 -10.08 -17.52 4.15
CA LEU A 346 -10.58 -17.67 2.78
C LEU A 346 -9.58 -18.46 1.94
N LEU A 347 -8.32 -18.06 1.86
CA LEU A 347 -7.36 -18.69 0.96
C LEU A 347 -6.97 -20.12 1.36
N ILE A 348 -7.12 -20.50 2.62
CA ILE A 348 -6.66 -21.81 3.13
C ILE A 348 -7.81 -22.74 3.50
N ASN A 349 -8.94 -22.21 3.99
CA ASN A 349 -9.99 -23.02 4.63
C ASN A 349 -11.37 -22.95 3.93
N SER A 350 -11.53 -22.25 2.80
CA SER A 350 -12.86 -21.96 2.22
C SER A 350 -13.34 -22.92 1.13
N GLY A 351 -12.59 -23.97 0.81
CA GLY A 351 -12.98 -24.94 -0.24
C GLY A 351 -12.51 -24.56 -1.65
N LEU A 352 -11.45 -23.74 -1.75
CA LEU A 352 -10.62 -23.61 -2.96
C LEU A 352 -9.91 -24.95 -3.29
N SER A 353 -9.37 -25.08 -4.50
CA SER A 353 -8.66 -26.30 -4.90
C SER A 353 -7.38 -26.50 -4.07
N ASP A 354 -6.93 -27.75 -3.85
CA ASP A 354 -5.70 -28.00 -3.07
C ASP A 354 -4.47 -27.28 -3.65
N ALA A 355 -4.35 -27.23 -4.98
CA ALA A 355 -3.28 -26.52 -5.67
C ALA A 355 -3.34 -25.01 -5.42
N ASP A 356 -4.54 -24.43 -5.42
CA ASP A 356 -4.77 -23.02 -5.17
C ASP A 356 -4.66 -22.65 -3.70
N VAL A 357 -5.02 -23.54 -2.78
CA VAL A 357 -4.75 -23.37 -1.36
C VAL A 357 -3.25 -23.26 -1.11
N VAL A 358 -2.43 -24.03 -1.83
CA VAL A 358 -0.97 -23.92 -1.77
C VAL A 358 -0.48 -22.63 -2.41
N ALA A 359 -0.98 -22.28 -3.61
CA ALA A 359 -0.62 -21.04 -4.29
C ALA A 359 -1.01 -19.81 -3.44
N GLY A 360 -2.20 -19.80 -2.87
CA GLY A 360 -2.70 -18.80 -1.93
C GLY A 360 -1.85 -18.74 -0.67
N ALA A 361 -1.48 -19.87 -0.07
CA ALA A 361 -0.58 -19.91 1.08
C ALA A 361 0.80 -19.31 0.77
N ASN A 362 1.34 -19.53 -0.43
CA ASN A 362 2.60 -18.95 -0.87
C ASN A 362 2.44 -17.47 -1.28
N GLY A 363 1.28 -17.09 -1.82
CA GLY A 363 0.93 -15.74 -2.25
C GLY A 363 0.56 -14.80 -1.11
N LEU A 364 0.17 -15.33 0.06
CA LEU A 364 -0.15 -14.55 1.26
C LEU A 364 0.98 -13.63 1.71
N GLN A 365 2.23 -13.93 1.35
CA GLN A 365 3.37 -13.04 1.61
C GLN A 365 3.26 -11.71 0.85
N TYR A 366 2.49 -11.65 -0.23
CA TYR A 366 2.33 -10.48 -1.08
C TYR A 366 0.95 -9.82 -0.93
N LEU A 367 0.06 -10.41 -0.13
CA LEU A 367 -1.32 -9.97 0.04
C LEU A 367 -1.54 -9.37 1.43
N GLY A 368 -2.20 -8.22 1.48
CA GLY A 368 -2.65 -7.53 2.69
C GLY A 368 -4.14 -7.23 2.66
N THR A 369 -4.66 -6.51 3.64
CA THR A 369 -6.08 -6.10 3.72
C THR A 369 -6.28 -4.58 3.82
N PHE A 370 -5.20 -3.80 3.72
CA PHE A 370 -5.26 -2.36 4.01
C PHE A 370 -4.40 -1.48 3.09
N SER A 371 -3.54 -2.04 2.25
CA SER A 371 -2.63 -1.28 1.41
C SER A 371 -3.36 -0.61 0.25
N ARG A 372 -3.45 0.72 0.28
CA ARG A 372 -4.22 1.47 -0.71
C ARG A 372 -3.29 2.11 -1.71
N GLU A 373 -3.71 2.14 -2.96
CA GLU A 373 -3.05 2.89 -4.01
C GLU A 373 -3.98 3.96 -4.56
N LEU A 374 -3.43 5.15 -4.74
CA LEU A 374 -4.04 6.19 -5.53
C LEU A 374 -3.43 6.11 -6.92
N ASN A 375 -4.25 5.83 -7.94
CA ASN A 375 -3.80 5.82 -9.34
C ASN A 375 -3.60 7.23 -9.89
N ALA A 376 -2.85 8.09 -9.21
CA ALA A 376 -2.50 9.42 -9.68
C ALA A 376 -0.99 9.51 -9.95
N PRO A 377 -0.55 10.31 -10.93
CA PRO A 377 0.87 10.58 -11.09
C PRO A 377 1.39 11.42 -9.90
N THR A 378 2.45 10.94 -9.26
CA THR A 378 3.06 11.55 -8.07
C THR A 378 4.31 12.36 -8.41
N TRP A 379 4.49 12.74 -9.68
CA TRP A 379 5.69 13.41 -10.14
C TRP A 379 5.78 14.83 -9.56
N ALA A 380 6.98 15.18 -9.08
CA ALA A 380 7.39 16.52 -8.73
C ALA A 380 8.91 16.65 -8.93
N PRO A 381 9.43 17.84 -9.28
CA PRO A 381 10.87 18.08 -9.30
C PRO A 381 11.49 17.85 -7.92
N THR A 382 12.61 17.11 -7.86
CA THR A 382 13.32 16.80 -6.61
C THR A 382 14.55 17.66 -6.38
N ARG A 383 14.93 18.48 -7.36
CA ARG A 383 16.13 19.32 -7.38
C ARG A 383 15.84 20.67 -8.01
N ASN A 384 16.51 21.71 -7.53
CA ASN A 384 16.61 23.00 -8.18
C ASN A 384 17.72 22.98 -9.24
N ALA A 385 17.74 23.97 -10.14
CA ALA A 385 18.81 24.08 -11.14
C ALA A 385 20.20 24.19 -10.49
N THR A 386 20.32 24.88 -9.36
CA THR A 386 21.58 24.97 -8.58
C THR A 386 22.07 23.62 -8.09
N ASP A 387 21.16 22.71 -7.70
CA ASP A 387 21.51 21.34 -7.27
C ASP A 387 21.98 20.47 -8.45
N MET A 388 21.79 20.94 -9.68
CA MET A 388 22.19 20.31 -10.94
C MET A 388 23.39 20.99 -11.58
N GLY A 389 24.04 21.93 -10.88
CA GLY A 389 25.27 22.61 -11.32
C GLY A 389 25.06 23.93 -12.04
N ALA A 390 23.83 24.46 -12.09
CA ALA A 390 23.61 25.82 -12.61
C ALA A 390 24.14 26.88 -11.62
N PRO A 391 24.68 28.01 -12.11
CA PRO A 391 25.23 29.07 -11.23
C PRO A 391 24.15 29.78 -10.40
N ASN A 392 22.88 29.75 -10.85
CA ASN A 392 21.73 30.28 -10.13
C ASN A 392 20.43 29.61 -10.64
N ASN A 393 19.32 29.87 -9.96
CA ASN A 393 17.98 29.38 -10.32
C ASN A 393 17.25 30.28 -11.34
N GLY A 394 17.99 31.04 -12.14
CA GLY A 394 17.46 32.04 -13.06
C GLY A 394 16.89 33.28 -12.36
N THR A 395 16.62 34.31 -13.14
CA THR A 395 16.00 35.55 -12.66
C THR A 395 14.65 35.24 -12.00
N GLY A 396 14.45 35.70 -10.76
CA GLY A 396 13.20 35.45 -10.02
C GLY A 396 13.02 34.01 -9.55
N ASN A 397 14.09 33.20 -9.48
CA ASN A 397 14.05 31.79 -9.09
C ASN A 397 13.13 30.91 -9.96
N ILE A 398 12.96 31.26 -11.23
CA ILE A 398 12.11 30.52 -12.17
C ILE A 398 12.51 29.05 -12.34
N TYR A 399 13.79 28.72 -12.12
CA TYR A 399 14.35 27.36 -12.19
C TYR A 399 14.61 26.73 -10.82
N ALA A 400 14.07 27.30 -9.73
CA ALA A 400 14.02 26.67 -8.42
C ALA A 400 12.89 25.61 -8.41
N TYR A 401 13.02 24.59 -9.25
CA TYR A 401 11.93 23.66 -9.57
C TYR A 401 11.34 22.98 -8.33
N LYS A 402 12.19 22.50 -7.41
CA LYS A 402 11.76 21.81 -6.18
C LYS A 402 10.98 22.77 -5.27
N ASP A 403 11.52 23.97 -5.06
CA ASP A 403 10.93 24.94 -4.15
C ASP A 403 9.61 25.50 -4.71
N ASN A 404 9.57 25.79 -6.01
CA ASN A 404 8.37 26.28 -6.67
C ASN A 404 7.27 25.22 -6.78
N ALA A 405 7.62 23.94 -6.93
CA ALA A 405 6.64 22.85 -6.99
C ALA A 405 5.89 22.61 -5.68
N ALA A 406 6.51 22.92 -4.54
CA ALA A 406 5.92 22.82 -3.21
C ALA A 406 5.15 24.09 -2.79
N ASN A 407 5.36 25.21 -3.48
CA ASN A 407 4.80 26.50 -3.10
C ASN A 407 3.38 26.69 -3.68
N PRO A 408 2.32 26.76 -2.84
CA PRO A 408 0.94 26.95 -3.31
C PRO A 408 0.68 28.33 -3.91
N ALA A 409 1.54 29.32 -3.66
CA ALA A 409 1.44 30.68 -4.23
C ALA A 409 2.21 30.83 -5.56
N ALA A 410 3.03 29.85 -5.93
CA ALA A 410 3.74 29.88 -7.21
C ALA A 410 2.83 29.35 -8.34
N THR A 411 3.01 29.86 -9.56
CA THR A 411 2.45 29.28 -10.80
C THR A 411 3.54 28.54 -11.58
N PRO A 412 4.10 27.44 -11.05
CA PRO A 412 5.24 26.78 -11.66
C PRO A 412 4.85 26.13 -12.99
N VAL A 413 5.78 26.15 -13.96
CA VAL A 413 5.67 25.31 -15.17
C VAL A 413 5.71 23.84 -14.80
N ASN A 414 6.50 23.49 -13.80
CA ASN A 414 6.72 22.14 -13.30
C ASN A 414 6.19 21.98 -11.86
N PRO A 415 4.86 21.90 -11.64
CA PRO A 415 4.27 21.73 -10.31
C PRO A 415 4.49 20.30 -9.77
N ASN A 416 4.29 20.12 -8.47
CA ASN A 416 3.91 18.81 -7.95
C ASN A 416 2.51 18.47 -8.49
N LEU A 417 2.40 17.41 -9.29
CA LEU A 417 1.14 17.07 -9.96
C LEU A 417 0.00 16.79 -8.98
N LEU A 418 0.32 16.28 -7.78
CA LEU A 418 -0.68 16.07 -6.74
C LEU A 418 -1.20 17.39 -6.16
N ASN A 419 -0.45 18.48 -6.19
CA ASN A 419 -0.88 19.76 -5.63
C ASN A 419 -1.82 20.54 -6.56
N VAL A 420 -1.87 20.18 -7.85
CA VAL A 420 -2.80 20.81 -8.79
C VAL A 420 -4.20 20.27 -8.53
N ARG A 421 -5.11 21.15 -8.10
CA ARG A 421 -6.47 20.78 -7.71
C ARG A 421 -7.51 21.29 -8.71
N VAL A 422 -8.64 20.59 -8.75
CA VAL A 422 -9.85 21.02 -9.47
C VAL A 422 -10.39 22.29 -8.83
N GLN A 423 -10.57 23.35 -9.62
CA GLN A 423 -11.06 24.65 -9.16
C GLN A 423 -12.58 24.79 -9.26
N ASN A 424 -13.17 24.35 -10.37
CA ASN A 424 -14.63 24.18 -10.49
C ASN A 424 -14.94 22.80 -11.04
N SER A 425 -16.18 22.35 -10.82
CA SER A 425 -16.61 21.03 -11.22
C SER A 425 -16.75 20.90 -12.75
N PHE A 426 -16.36 19.74 -13.29
CA PHE A 426 -16.50 19.39 -14.70
C PHE A 426 -16.60 17.88 -14.89
N THR A 427 -17.05 17.41 -16.06
CA THR A 427 -17.13 15.99 -16.38
C THR A 427 -15.82 15.50 -17.01
N ARG A 428 -15.24 14.45 -16.43
CA ARG A 428 -14.01 13.82 -16.91
C ARG A 428 -14.27 12.88 -18.08
N ALA A 429 -13.21 12.43 -18.77
CA ALA A 429 -13.34 11.48 -19.88
C ALA A 429 -14.00 10.14 -19.48
N ASP A 430 -13.91 9.76 -18.21
CA ASP A 430 -14.55 8.57 -17.64
C ASP A 430 -16.03 8.76 -17.27
N GLY A 431 -16.58 9.96 -17.45
CA GLY A 431 -17.97 10.29 -17.12
C GLY A 431 -18.18 10.70 -15.66
N ASN A 432 -17.18 10.57 -14.79
CA ASN A 432 -17.28 11.02 -13.42
C ASN A 432 -17.20 12.55 -13.34
N THR A 433 -17.86 13.10 -12.33
CA THR A 433 -17.82 14.53 -12.03
C THR A 433 -16.60 14.83 -11.18
N ALA A 434 -15.74 15.71 -11.67
CA ALA A 434 -14.60 16.21 -10.92
C ALA A 434 -15.08 17.13 -9.80
N ALA A 435 -14.76 16.81 -8.54
CA ALA A 435 -15.14 17.61 -7.39
C ALA A 435 -14.08 18.68 -7.06
N VAL A 436 -14.51 19.86 -6.59
CA VAL A 436 -13.59 20.93 -6.19
C VAL A 436 -12.66 20.43 -5.07
N GLY A 437 -11.36 20.67 -5.21
CA GLY A 437 -10.34 20.27 -4.24
C GLY A 437 -9.72 18.88 -4.46
N GLU A 438 -10.28 18.03 -5.33
CA GLU A 438 -9.63 16.77 -5.71
C GLU A 438 -8.41 17.03 -6.64
N PRO A 439 -7.47 16.07 -6.81
CA PRO A 439 -6.40 16.20 -7.79
C PRO A 439 -6.93 16.46 -9.22
N LEU A 440 -6.38 17.45 -9.92
CA LEU A 440 -6.74 17.72 -11.32
C LEU A 440 -6.45 16.49 -12.19
N ILE A 441 -5.30 15.85 -11.96
CA ILE A 441 -4.89 14.61 -12.61
C ILE A 441 -5.13 13.46 -11.64
N ASN A 442 -6.31 12.83 -11.74
CA ASN A 442 -6.68 11.71 -10.89
C ASN A 442 -6.24 10.35 -11.47
N ARG A 443 -5.79 10.31 -12.74
CA ARG A 443 -5.36 9.12 -13.48
C ARG A 443 -4.18 9.43 -14.39
N ARG A 444 -3.30 8.44 -14.59
CA ARG A 444 -2.20 8.53 -15.56
C ARG A 444 -2.75 8.59 -16.98
N PHE A 445 -2.03 9.27 -17.88
CA PHE A 445 -2.40 9.32 -19.30
C PHE A 445 -2.27 7.92 -19.94
N PRO A 446 -3.35 7.31 -20.47
CA PRO A 446 -3.27 5.98 -21.07
C PRO A 446 -2.57 6.04 -22.43
N LEU A 447 -1.43 5.33 -22.57
CA LEU A 447 -0.67 5.29 -23.82
C LEU A 447 -1.44 4.64 -24.98
N THR A 448 -2.47 3.84 -24.70
CA THR A 448 -3.37 3.30 -25.72
C THR A 448 -4.09 4.39 -26.53
N ARG A 449 -4.21 5.62 -25.98
CA ARG A 449 -4.75 6.79 -26.70
C ARG A 449 -3.90 7.17 -27.91
N LEU A 450 -2.61 6.86 -27.91
CA LEU A 450 -1.71 7.14 -29.03
C LEU A 450 -2.14 6.41 -30.31
N ALA A 451 -2.78 5.24 -30.18
CA ALA A 451 -3.31 4.48 -31.33
C ALA A 451 -4.46 5.18 -32.07
N GLY A 452 -5.02 6.26 -31.52
CA GLY A 452 -6.04 7.08 -32.19
C GLY A 452 -5.47 8.06 -33.21
N LEU A 453 -4.16 8.27 -33.20
CA LEU A 453 -3.44 9.17 -34.10
C LEU A 453 -2.72 8.37 -35.20
N SER A 454 -2.71 8.91 -36.41
CA SER A 454 -1.85 8.41 -37.49
C SER A 454 -1.30 9.57 -38.32
N PRO A 455 -0.28 9.32 -39.16
CA PRO A 455 0.26 10.31 -40.08
C PRO A 455 -0.73 10.79 -41.14
N ILE A 456 -1.86 10.11 -41.32
CA ILE A 456 -2.88 10.43 -42.33
C ILE A 456 -4.23 10.84 -41.70
N GLY A 457 -4.25 11.10 -40.39
CA GLY A 457 -5.44 11.55 -39.67
C GLY A 457 -5.89 10.60 -38.56
N ILE A 458 -7.15 10.74 -38.16
CA ILE A 458 -7.72 10.00 -37.02
C ILE A 458 -7.89 8.52 -37.37
N VAL A 459 -7.49 7.63 -36.46
CA VAL A 459 -7.74 6.19 -36.57
C VAL A 459 -9.11 5.86 -35.95
N THR A 460 -10.08 5.53 -36.79
CA THR A 460 -11.48 5.29 -36.38
C THR A 460 -11.83 3.81 -36.22
N THR A 461 -10.89 2.89 -36.49
CA THR A 461 -11.11 1.44 -36.47
C THR A 461 -10.72 0.76 -35.15
N THR A 462 -9.97 1.45 -34.29
CA THR A 462 -9.44 0.91 -33.05
C THR A 462 -9.95 1.71 -31.86
N ASN A 463 -10.45 1.01 -30.84
CA ASN A 463 -10.79 1.62 -29.55
C ASN A 463 -9.52 2.15 -28.88
N SER A 464 -9.33 3.46 -28.97
CA SER A 464 -8.13 4.16 -28.48
C SER A 464 -8.47 5.19 -27.41
N THR A 465 -9.72 5.65 -27.31
CA THR A 465 -10.14 6.66 -26.32
C THR A 465 -11.19 6.11 -25.36
N ILE A 466 -11.61 6.94 -24.42
CA ILE A 466 -12.69 6.66 -23.47
C ILE A 466 -13.72 7.79 -23.57
N VAL A 467 -15.00 7.40 -23.60
CA VAL A 467 -16.15 8.29 -23.52
C VAL A 467 -17.05 7.76 -22.42
N ASN A 468 -17.25 8.53 -21.35
CA ASN A 468 -18.07 8.14 -20.20
C ASN A 468 -17.69 6.77 -19.61
N GLY A 469 -16.39 6.49 -19.52
CA GLY A 469 -15.86 5.26 -18.92
C GLY A 469 -15.84 4.07 -19.87
N VAL A 470 -16.36 4.22 -21.09
CA VAL A 470 -16.43 3.15 -22.09
C VAL A 470 -15.32 3.30 -23.15
N PRO A 471 -14.49 2.27 -23.38
CA PRO A 471 -13.54 2.25 -24.50
C PRO A 471 -14.26 2.50 -25.82
N SER A 472 -13.80 3.49 -26.57
CA SER A 472 -14.44 3.97 -27.80
C SER A 472 -13.39 4.25 -28.87
N VAL A 473 -13.82 4.25 -30.14
CA VAL A 473 -12.99 4.70 -31.26
C VAL A 473 -12.73 6.20 -31.17
N ALA A 474 -11.59 6.65 -31.67
CA ALA A 474 -11.25 8.07 -31.67
C ALA A 474 -12.17 8.88 -32.61
N THR A 475 -12.52 10.08 -32.16
CA THR A 475 -13.23 11.12 -32.93
C THR A 475 -12.42 12.41 -32.90
N ALA A 476 -12.77 13.38 -33.75
CA ALA A 476 -12.12 14.70 -33.72
C ALA A 476 -12.20 15.35 -32.33
N ALA A 477 -13.36 15.26 -31.66
CA ALA A 477 -13.56 15.82 -30.33
C ALA A 477 -12.70 15.12 -29.26
N THR A 478 -12.61 13.79 -29.28
CA THR A 478 -11.80 13.07 -28.30
C THR A 478 -10.30 13.25 -28.54
N ILE A 479 -9.85 13.34 -29.79
CA ILE A 479 -8.44 13.64 -30.10
C ILE A 479 -8.09 15.06 -29.66
N GLN A 480 -8.96 16.03 -29.90
CA GLN A 480 -8.74 17.39 -29.43
C GLN A 480 -8.75 17.47 -27.89
N ARG A 481 -9.64 16.73 -27.22
CA ARG A 481 -9.64 16.63 -25.75
C ARG A 481 -8.35 16.00 -25.22
N ASP A 482 -7.94 14.86 -25.78
CA ASP A 482 -6.86 14.02 -25.24
C ASP A 482 -5.46 14.56 -25.61
N PHE A 483 -5.31 15.18 -26.78
CA PHE A 483 -4.02 15.63 -27.31
C PHE A 483 -3.98 17.12 -27.64
N GLY A 484 -5.10 17.83 -27.67
CA GLY A 484 -5.14 19.21 -28.16
C GLY A 484 -4.88 19.33 -29.66
N LEU A 485 -5.01 18.23 -30.41
CA LEU A 485 -4.70 18.16 -31.84
C LEU A 485 -5.96 18.18 -32.70
N VAL A 486 -5.87 18.83 -33.85
CA VAL A 486 -6.89 18.84 -34.91
C VAL A 486 -6.22 18.45 -36.22
N TRP A 487 -6.88 17.60 -37.02
CA TRP A 487 -6.35 17.18 -38.32
C TRP A 487 -6.62 18.27 -39.37
N ASP A 488 -5.55 18.75 -40.01
CA ASP A 488 -5.60 19.66 -41.14
C ASP A 488 -5.44 18.85 -42.43
N GLY A 489 -6.57 18.43 -43.00
CA GLY A 489 -6.60 17.66 -44.24
C GLY A 489 -6.16 18.43 -45.49
N ALA A 490 -6.08 19.77 -45.44
CA ALA A 490 -5.58 20.56 -46.56
C ALA A 490 -4.05 20.50 -46.65
N ASN A 491 -3.37 20.44 -45.49
CA ASN A 491 -1.91 20.37 -45.41
C ASN A 491 -1.39 19.00 -44.96
N ASN A 492 -2.26 17.99 -44.81
CA ASN A 492 -1.96 16.64 -44.35
C ASN A 492 -1.09 16.60 -43.09
N ARG A 493 -1.48 17.36 -42.07
CA ARG A 493 -0.75 17.46 -40.80
C ARG A 493 -1.68 17.63 -39.61
N TRP A 494 -1.18 17.34 -38.42
CA TRP A 494 -1.86 17.72 -37.18
C TRP A 494 -1.55 19.18 -36.85
N LEU A 495 -2.51 19.89 -36.26
CA LEU A 495 -2.32 21.22 -35.68
C LEU A 495 -2.57 21.15 -34.18
N TYR A 496 -1.68 21.72 -33.37
CA TYR A 496 -1.98 21.88 -31.94
C TYR A 496 -2.86 23.10 -31.73
N ALA A 497 -4.16 22.87 -31.53
CA ALA A 497 -5.17 23.90 -31.29
C ALA A 497 -5.59 24.01 -29.81
N GLY A 498 -5.01 23.18 -28.93
CA GLY A 498 -5.43 23.09 -27.53
C GLY A 498 -6.84 22.49 -27.40
N SER A 499 -7.52 22.79 -26.29
CA SER A 499 -8.80 22.16 -25.93
C SER A 499 -10.01 22.56 -26.77
N SER A 500 -9.90 23.61 -27.60
CA SER A 500 -11.01 24.12 -28.40
C SER A 500 -10.50 24.95 -29.58
N GLY A 501 -11.26 24.99 -30.67
CA GLY A 501 -10.91 25.76 -31.88
C GLY A 501 -10.13 24.93 -32.90
N SER A 502 -9.69 25.55 -33.98
CA SER A 502 -8.99 24.88 -35.09
C SER A 502 -7.69 25.57 -35.50
N THR A 503 -7.33 26.66 -34.82
CA THR A 503 -6.14 27.45 -35.12
C THR A 503 -4.95 26.91 -34.33
N ALA A 504 -3.80 26.78 -34.99
CA ALA A 504 -2.56 26.40 -34.31
C ALA A 504 -2.17 27.45 -33.26
N LEU A 505 -1.90 26.99 -32.04
CA LEU A 505 -1.40 27.81 -30.94
C LEU A 505 0.13 27.86 -30.96
N THR A 506 0.69 28.87 -30.29
CA THR A 506 2.15 29.11 -30.15
C THR A 506 2.69 28.72 -28.77
N ALA A 507 1.81 28.31 -27.84
CA ALA A 507 2.17 27.95 -26.47
C ALA A 507 1.33 26.78 -25.95
N ILE A 508 1.96 25.92 -25.14
CA ILE A 508 1.31 24.87 -24.38
C ILE A 508 0.93 25.43 -23.01
N LYS A 509 -0.32 25.23 -22.58
CA LYS A 509 -0.80 25.71 -21.27
C LYS A 509 -0.11 24.99 -20.11
N ARG A 510 0.08 25.71 -19.01
CA ARG A 510 0.47 25.14 -17.72
C ARG A 510 -0.76 24.57 -17.01
N LEU A 511 -0.53 23.67 -16.04
CA LEU A 511 -1.63 22.97 -15.37
C LEU A 511 -2.51 23.88 -14.50
N ASP A 512 -2.00 25.00 -13.99
CA ASP A 512 -2.80 26.02 -13.29
C ASP A 512 -3.86 26.64 -14.22
N LEU A 513 -3.47 26.92 -15.46
CA LEU A 513 -4.38 27.47 -16.47
C LEU A 513 -5.41 26.42 -16.92
N VAL A 514 -5.00 25.15 -17.04
CA VAL A 514 -5.92 24.05 -17.36
C VAL A 514 -6.96 23.86 -16.26
N ALA A 515 -6.54 23.93 -14.99
CA ALA A 515 -7.46 23.83 -13.86
C ALA A 515 -8.53 24.93 -13.88
N ALA A 516 -8.15 26.15 -14.25
CA ALA A 516 -9.06 27.29 -14.37
C ALA A 516 -10.05 27.14 -15.55
N GLU A 517 -9.70 26.35 -16.56
CA GLU A 517 -10.57 26.01 -17.70
C GLU A 517 -11.55 24.87 -17.42
N ASN A 518 -11.53 24.29 -16.22
CA ASN A 518 -12.44 23.25 -15.77
C ASN A 518 -12.44 22.03 -16.72
N ARG A 519 -11.26 21.50 -16.99
CA ARG A 519 -11.06 20.33 -17.85
C ARG A 519 -9.83 19.52 -17.47
N GLU A 520 -9.73 18.31 -18.03
CA GLU A 520 -8.52 17.50 -17.90
C GLU A 520 -7.36 18.05 -18.77
N PRO A 521 -6.11 17.93 -18.31
CA PRO A 521 -4.94 18.23 -19.14
C PRO A 521 -4.80 17.27 -20.32
N ASN A 522 -4.40 17.80 -21.46
CA ASN A 522 -4.05 17.00 -22.63
C ASN A 522 -2.60 16.47 -22.54
N PHE A 523 -2.26 15.57 -23.46
CA PHE A 523 -0.93 14.94 -23.53
C PHE A 523 0.25 15.92 -23.50
N PHE A 524 0.20 17.00 -24.28
CA PHE A 524 1.30 17.98 -24.35
C PHE A 524 1.38 18.86 -23.10
N GLU A 525 0.25 19.20 -22.49
CA GLU A 525 0.20 19.90 -21.20
C GLU A 525 0.83 19.06 -20.08
N LEU A 526 0.63 17.75 -20.09
CA LEU A 526 1.28 16.80 -19.17
C LEU A 526 2.78 16.67 -19.44
N LEU A 527 3.20 16.59 -20.72
CA LEU A 527 4.62 16.56 -21.08
C LEU A 527 5.35 17.84 -20.62
N LYS A 528 4.73 19.00 -20.82
CA LYS A 528 5.27 20.29 -20.35
C LYS A 528 5.40 20.33 -18.83
N ALA A 529 4.43 19.79 -18.11
CA ALA A 529 4.50 19.73 -16.65
C ALA A 529 5.67 18.86 -16.17
N ALA A 530 5.99 17.77 -16.87
CA ALA A 530 7.00 16.79 -16.47
C ALA A 530 8.44 17.10 -16.97
N ILE A 531 8.60 17.83 -18.08
CA ILE A 531 9.91 18.21 -18.60
C ILE A 531 10.33 19.53 -17.96
N LEU A 532 11.46 19.53 -17.24
CA LEU A 532 11.94 20.71 -16.53
C LEU A 532 12.14 21.89 -17.50
N SER A 533 11.50 23.02 -17.18
CA SER A 533 11.58 24.23 -17.99
C SER A 533 13.04 24.68 -18.12
N GLY A 534 13.55 24.80 -19.35
CA GLY A 534 14.95 25.17 -19.58
C GLY A 534 15.95 24.01 -19.53
N SER A 535 15.52 22.77 -19.28
CA SER A 535 16.40 21.58 -19.39
C SER A 535 16.50 21.01 -20.80
N VAL A 536 15.67 21.52 -21.72
CA VAL A 536 15.74 21.18 -23.14
C VAL A 536 16.65 22.18 -23.84
N GLY A 537 17.60 21.67 -24.62
CA GLY A 537 18.58 22.50 -25.31
C GLY A 537 17.91 23.47 -26.26
N LEU A 538 18.05 24.76 -26.00
CA LEU A 538 17.95 25.78 -27.04
C LEU A 538 19.25 25.70 -27.83
N GLY A 539 19.18 25.52 -29.15
CA GLY A 539 20.37 25.63 -30.00
C GLY A 539 21.10 26.94 -29.68
N SER A 540 22.43 26.90 -29.57
CA SER A 540 23.23 28.05 -29.13
C SER A 540 23.02 29.24 -30.08
N GLY A 541 22.09 30.11 -29.72
CA GLY A 541 21.88 31.38 -30.41
C GLY A 541 23.09 32.26 -30.17
N SER A 542 23.85 32.48 -31.24
CA SER A 542 25.05 33.32 -31.21
C SER A 542 24.69 34.74 -30.77
N ALA A 543 25.08 35.09 -29.55
CA ALA A 543 25.20 36.48 -29.10
C ALA A 543 26.26 36.58 -27.99
N ILE A 544 27.44 36.00 -28.21
CA ILE A 544 28.64 36.48 -27.52
C ILE A 544 29.38 37.33 -28.55
N PRO A 545 29.49 38.67 -28.36
CA PRO A 545 30.44 39.47 -29.11
C PRO A 545 31.83 38.90 -28.79
N GLN A 546 32.39 38.14 -29.71
CA GLN A 546 33.75 37.63 -29.59
C GLN A 546 34.67 38.42 -30.53
N PRO A 547 35.86 38.81 -30.08
CA PRO A 547 36.95 39.15 -30.99
C PRO A 547 37.41 37.86 -31.69
N VAL A 548 37.45 37.89 -33.01
CA VAL A 548 37.97 36.83 -33.91
C VAL A 548 39.50 36.68 -33.73
N PRO A 549 40.15 35.51 -33.97
CA PRO A 549 39.65 34.24 -34.53
C PRO A 549 39.93 32.98 -33.67
N THR A 550 38.92 32.17 -33.38
CA THR A 550 39.07 30.70 -33.18
C THR A 550 37.70 30.05 -33.49
N PRO A 551 37.63 28.93 -34.23
CA PRO A 551 36.39 28.43 -34.81
C PRO A 551 35.37 28.04 -33.73
N THR A 552 34.18 28.65 -33.80
CA THR A 552 33.04 28.34 -32.96
C THR A 552 32.53 26.93 -33.26
N PRO A 553 32.33 26.04 -32.27
CA PRO A 553 31.66 24.77 -32.50
C PRO A 553 30.16 25.04 -32.64
N THR A 554 29.70 25.33 -33.85
CA THR A 554 28.27 25.36 -34.16
C THR A 554 27.89 23.95 -34.59
N PHE A 555 27.07 23.27 -33.78
CA PHE A 555 26.27 22.17 -34.31
C PHE A 555 25.59 22.67 -35.59
N VAL A 556 25.82 21.92 -36.66
CA VAL A 556 25.40 22.18 -38.05
C VAL A 556 24.06 22.90 -38.07
N ALA A 557 24.01 24.03 -38.79
CA ALA A 557 22.83 24.84 -39.04
C ALA A 557 21.54 24.00 -38.99
N SER A 558 20.86 24.04 -37.84
CA SER A 558 19.57 23.40 -37.69
C SER A 558 18.61 24.08 -38.66
N GLU A 559 17.77 23.29 -39.33
CA GLU A 559 16.79 23.81 -40.29
C GLU A 559 16.03 25.00 -39.67
N LYS A 560 15.69 25.99 -40.50
CA LYS A 560 14.90 27.18 -40.13
C LYS A 560 13.62 26.86 -39.36
N LYS A 561 13.10 25.63 -39.51
CA LYS A 561 11.99 25.04 -38.74
C LYS A 561 12.24 24.95 -37.22
N TYR A 562 13.49 24.96 -36.78
CA TYR A 562 13.92 24.91 -35.37
C TYR A 562 14.47 26.27 -34.88
N TYR A 563 14.53 27.26 -35.77
CA TYR A 563 15.22 28.53 -35.55
C TYR A 563 14.43 29.67 -36.20
N ASP A 564 13.21 29.90 -35.72
CA ASP A 564 12.48 31.11 -36.07
C ASP A 564 12.84 32.23 -35.09
N THR A 565 13.71 33.13 -35.55
CA THR A 565 14.09 34.37 -34.87
C THR A 565 12.93 35.37 -34.70
N THR A 566 11.78 35.09 -35.31
CA THR A 566 10.58 35.93 -35.29
C THR A 566 9.58 35.52 -34.20
N ASN A 567 9.57 34.24 -33.81
CA ASN A 567 8.67 33.68 -32.78
C ASN A 567 9.38 33.31 -31.47
N GLY A 568 10.68 33.52 -31.37
CA GLY A 568 11.45 33.33 -30.15
C GLY A 568 11.73 31.86 -29.83
N PHE A 569 12.79 31.65 -29.06
CA PHE A 569 13.25 30.36 -28.58
C PHE A 569 12.22 29.70 -27.63
N SER A 570 11.18 29.06 -28.17
CA SER A 570 10.12 28.44 -27.35
C SER A 570 10.47 26.99 -26.99
N SER A 571 10.68 26.73 -25.69
CA SER A 571 10.84 25.37 -25.14
C SER A 571 9.64 24.45 -25.47
N ASP A 572 8.47 25.03 -25.72
CA ASP A 572 7.27 24.28 -26.08
C ASP A 572 7.39 23.63 -27.45
N TYR A 573 8.14 24.22 -28.38
CA TYR A 573 8.39 23.63 -29.70
C TYR A 573 9.17 22.31 -29.57
N GLN A 574 10.15 22.27 -28.66
CA GLN A 574 10.89 21.05 -28.38
C GLN A 574 10.02 19.99 -27.69
N ILE A 575 9.14 20.42 -26.78
CA ILE A 575 8.14 19.52 -26.16
C ILE A 575 7.19 18.94 -27.22
N MET A 576 6.77 19.74 -28.20
CA MET A 576 5.98 19.26 -29.34
C MET A 576 6.72 18.22 -30.15
N GLN A 577 7.99 18.46 -30.47
CA GLN A 577 8.80 17.50 -31.21
C GLN A 577 8.99 16.18 -30.44
N ILE A 578 9.23 16.26 -29.12
CA ILE A 578 9.30 15.07 -28.25
C ILE A 578 7.99 14.30 -28.32
N GLY A 579 6.85 14.98 -28.17
CA GLY A 579 5.54 14.33 -28.25
C GLY A 579 5.26 13.73 -29.63
N ALA A 580 5.60 14.42 -30.72
CA ALA A 580 5.47 13.89 -32.09
C ALA A 580 6.30 12.62 -32.29
N ASN A 581 7.54 12.58 -31.76
CA ASN A 581 8.40 11.41 -31.82
C ASN A 581 7.82 10.24 -31.01
N ILE A 582 7.26 10.50 -29.83
CA ILE A 582 6.58 9.48 -29.01
C ILE A 582 5.40 8.87 -29.76
N ILE A 583 4.56 9.70 -30.38
CA ILE A 583 3.39 9.22 -31.14
C ILE A 583 3.86 8.42 -32.37
N SER A 584 4.87 8.91 -33.10
CA SER A 584 5.39 8.23 -34.29
C SER A 584 6.01 6.87 -33.96
N GLN A 585 6.67 6.71 -32.80
CA GLN A 585 7.16 5.40 -32.36
C GLN A 585 6.05 4.42 -31.99
N TRP A 586 4.87 4.94 -31.61
CA TRP A 586 3.74 4.10 -31.23
C TRP A 586 2.95 3.61 -32.44
N ASP A 587 2.91 4.39 -33.52
CA ASP A 587 2.19 4.00 -34.72
C ASP A 587 2.94 2.89 -35.48
N SER A 588 2.19 2.06 -36.22
CA SER A 588 2.74 0.93 -36.96
C SER A 588 3.32 1.32 -38.34
N SER A 589 3.30 2.60 -38.66
CA SER A 589 3.70 3.14 -39.95
C SER A 589 5.11 3.74 -39.87
N ASN A 590 5.87 3.66 -40.96
CA ASN A 590 7.20 4.26 -41.01
C ASN A 590 7.14 5.76 -41.40
N ILE A 591 5.98 6.40 -41.27
CA ILE A 591 5.78 7.79 -41.69
C ILE A 591 5.80 8.66 -40.43
N PRO A 592 6.70 9.67 -40.35
CA PRO A 592 6.75 10.54 -39.19
C PRO A 592 5.48 11.38 -39.06
N ILE A 593 5.01 11.58 -37.83
CA ILE A 593 3.91 12.49 -37.54
C ILE A 593 4.43 13.92 -37.50
N PHE A 594 3.77 14.81 -38.26
CA PHE A 594 4.04 16.23 -38.26
C PHE A 594 2.94 17.00 -37.50
N ILE A 595 3.38 17.85 -36.58
CA ILE A 595 2.52 18.74 -35.81
C ILE A 595 2.88 20.19 -36.15
N GLY A 596 1.92 20.92 -36.71
CA GLY A 596 1.96 22.36 -36.87
C GLY A 596 1.74 23.02 -35.52
N PHE A 597 2.75 23.78 -35.11
CA PHE A 597 2.79 24.60 -33.90
C PHE A 597 3.35 25.96 -34.30
N GLY A 598 2.67 27.03 -33.85
CA GLY A 598 2.88 28.39 -34.35
C GLY A 598 4.20 29.00 -33.95
#